data_AF-A0A838NTA2-F1
#
_entry.id   AF-A0A838NTA2-F1
#
_cell.length_a   1.000
_cell.length_b   1.000
_cell.length_c   1.000
_cell.angle_alpha   90.00
_cell.angle_beta   90.00
_cell.angle_gamma   90.00
#
_symmetry.space_group_name_H-M   'P 1'
#
loop_
_entity.id
_entity.type
_entity.pdbx_description
1 polymer ?
#
loop_
_entity_poly.entity_id
_entity_poly.type
_entity_poly.pdbx_seq_one_letter_code
_entity_poly.pdbx_strand_id
1 'polypeptide(L)'
;MIRTQPATFRRFLIAALTIAAGGALFSCSDIPGPDDKSGTFFGPTSVLAGGSARAYVILDRTGAPGSPYTLPHFDVHAYMITEAERKAMVLGDAQLAAKMVRQPAAEFIPAGYVPGPVIVEMGMHWTDPAAPERNGQPFTHTFFYGSYDGAFVLNEPMVTKAFLETKPAAVVTPLKLPAQYSVRGYQPTSYTVGYDAAAKEYRIALSGLVER
;
A
#
# COMPACT_ATOMS: atom_id res chain seq x y z
N MET A 1 30.66 75.39 28.27
CA MET A 1 30.14 76.64 27.68
C MET A 1 30.11 76.43 26.16
N ILE A 2 28.92 76.53 25.54
CA ILE A 2 28.62 76.75 24.09
C ILE A 2 28.92 75.56 23.13
N ARG A 3 27.90 74.79 22.64
CA ARG A 3 27.05 74.95 21.41
C ARG A 3 27.91 74.93 20.12
N THR A 4 27.75 74.04 19.12
CA THR A 4 26.61 73.88 18.17
C THR A 4 26.81 72.66 17.21
N GLN A 5 25.70 72.05 16.76
CA GLN A 5 25.49 71.09 15.64
C GLN A 5 25.73 71.72 14.22
N PRO A 6 25.45 71.05 13.06
CA PRO A 6 25.29 69.62 12.73
C PRO A 6 26.16 69.15 11.54
N ALA A 7 26.36 67.83 11.40
CA ALA A 7 26.96 67.22 10.20
C ALA A 7 25.90 67.04 9.08
N THR A 8 26.20 67.56 7.90
CA THR A 8 25.40 67.49 6.68
C THR A 8 25.57 66.14 5.99
N PHE A 9 24.43 65.55 5.64
CA PHE A 9 24.28 64.29 4.92
C PHE A 9 24.63 64.50 3.43
N ARG A 10 25.66 63.82 2.92
CA ARG A 10 25.95 63.75 1.47
C ARG A 10 25.68 62.33 0.98
N ARG A 11 24.57 62.18 0.26
CA ARG A 11 24.11 60.93 -0.36
C ARG A 11 25.00 60.62 -1.57
N PHE A 12 25.70 59.49 -1.56
CA PHE A 12 26.19 58.84 -2.76
C PHE A 12 25.09 57.90 -3.26
N LEU A 13 24.56 58.17 -4.45
CA LEU A 13 23.73 57.22 -5.21
C LEU A 13 24.65 56.09 -5.69
N ILE A 14 24.50 54.90 -5.11
CA ILE A 14 24.92 53.66 -5.75
C ILE A 14 23.69 53.11 -6.46
N ALA A 15 23.71 53.15 -7.79
CA ALA A 15 22.75 52.45 -8.62
C ALA A 15 23.05 50.95 -8.55
N ALA A 16 22.40 50.25 -7.62
CA ALA A 16 22.39 48.80 -7.59
C ALA A 16 21.26 48.29 -8.50
N LEU A 17 21.67 47.65 -9.59
CA LEU A 17 20.83 46.94 -10.55
C LEU A 17 20.12 45.78 -9.86
N THR A 18 18.87 45.97 -9.44
CA THR A 18 17.99 44.86 -9.04
C THR A 18 17.48 44.16 -10.29
N ILE A 19 18.14 43.07 -10.67
CA ILE A 19 17.54 42.05 -11.52
C ILE A 19 16.53 41.31 -10.65
N ALA A 20 15.25 41.65 -10.80
CA ALA A 20 14.16 40.81 -10.32
C ALA A 20 14.09 39.57 -11.24
N ALA A 21 14.93 38.56 -10.94
CA ALA A 21 14.69 37.22 -11.42
C ALA A 21 13.49 36.70 -10.62
N GLY A 22 12.30 36.80 -11.21
CA GLY A 22 11.10 36.12 -10.74
C GLY A 22 11.35 34.61 -10.76
N GLY A 23 11.90 34.09 -9.67
CA GLY A 23 11.90 32.69 -9.37
C GLY A 23 10.45 32.28 -9.11
N ALA A 24 9.78 31.80 -10.15
CA ALA A 24 8.59 30.98 -9.99
C ALA A 24 9.02 29.77 -9.14
N LEU A 25 8.76 29.86 -7.84
CA LEU A 25 8.75 28.70 -6.97
C LEU A 25 7.65 27.79 -7.51
N PHE A 26 8.03 26.77 -8.27
CA PHE A 26 7.19 25.61 -8.52
C PHE A 26 6.99 24.90 -7.18
N SER A 27 6.05 25.43 -6.39
CA SER A 27 5.38 24.70 -5.34
C SER A 27 4.49 23.69 -6.05
N CYS A 28 5.01 22.50 -6.36
CA CYS A 28 4.17 21.33 -6.60
C CYS A 28 3.53 20.96 -5.27
N SER A 29 2.52 21.72 -4.88
CA SER A 29 1.54 21.26 -3.92
C SER A 29 0.67 20.27 -4.70
N ASP A 30 0.86 18.98 -4.44
CA ASP A 30 -0.05 17.90 -4.85
C ASP A 30 -1.40 18.06 -4.12
N ILE A 31 -2.05 19.21 -4.30
CA ILE A 31 -3.45 19.40 -3.93
C ILE A 31 -4.24 18.78 -5.08
N PRO A 32 -5.01 17.70 -4.84
CA PRO A 32 -5.86 17.12 -5.85
C PRO A 32 -6.74 18.22 -6.44
N GLY A 33 -6.63 18.43 -7.76
CA GLY A 33 -7.51 19.35 -8.47
C GLY A 33 -8.98 18.89 -8.38
N PRO A 34 -9.95 19.75 -8.70
CA PRO A 34 -11.39 19.46 -8.60
C PRO A 34 -11.88 18.27 -9.43
N ASP A 35 -11.02 17.67 -10.26
CA ASP A 35 -11.31 16.54 -11.16
C ASP A 35 -10.62 15.22 -10.74
N ASP A 36 -9.94 15.14 -9.60
CA ASP A 36 -9.31 13.89 -9.12
C ASP A 36 -10.36 12.92 -8.55
N LYS A 37 -10.61 11.83 -9.29
CA LYS A 37 -11.56 10.76 -8.90
C LYS A 37 -10.88 9.55 -8.25
N SER A 38 -9.59 9.64 -7.96
CA SER A 38 -8.84 8.50 -7.44
C SER A 38 -9.28 8.14 -6.02
N GLY A 39 -9.21 6.86 -5.70
CA GLY A 39 -9.57 6.36 -4.37
C GLY A 39 -9.90 4.88 -4.35
N THR A 40 -10.01 4.35 -3.14
CA THR A 40 -10.57 3.03 -2.89
C THR A 40 -11.96 3.18 -2.30
N PHE A 41 -12.94 2.58 -2.95
CA PHE A 41 -14.35 2.67 -2.58
C PHE A 41 -14.84 1.30 -2.15
N PHE A 42 -15.44 1.21 -0.97
CA PHE A 42 -15.92 -0.04 -0.40
C PHE A 42 -17.45 -0.11 -0.40
N GLY A 43 -17.98 -1.27 -0.75
CA GLY A 43 -19.38 -1.62 -0.57
C GLY A 43 -19.71 -2.02 0.88
N PRO A 44 -20.97 -2.42 1.14
CA PRO A 44 -21.37 -2.89 2.47
C PRO A 44 -20.59 -4.14 2.86
N THR A 45 -20.32 -4.26 4.16
CA THR A 45 -19.67 -5.45 4.74
C THR A 45 -20.71 -6.50 5.10
N SER A 46 -20.47 -7.73 4.67
CA SER A 46 -21.24 -8.91 5.04
C SER A 46 -20.39 -9.82 5.95
N VAL A 47 -20.98 -10.33 7.03
CA VAL A 47 -20.33 -11.29 7.92
C VAL A 47 -20.40 -12.68 7.27
N LEU A 48 -19.27 -13.38 7.24
CA LEU A 48 -19.14 -14.73 6.69
C LEU A 48 -18.40 -15.63 7.66
N ALA A 49 -19.12 -16.54 8.32
CA ALA A 49 -18.57 -17.43 9.35
C ALA A 49 -17.71 -16.66 10.38
N GLY A 50 -16.41 -16.98 10.48
CA GLY A 50 -15.46 -16.32 11.39
C GLY A 50 -14.82 -15.04 10.83
N GLY A 51 -15.28 -14.52 9.69
CA GLY A 51 -14.72 -13.34 9.04
C GLY A 51 -15.78 -12.44 8.40
N SER A 52 -15.35 -11.63 7.45
CA SER A 52 -16.20 -10.66 6.75
C SER A 52 -15.74 -10.48 5.31
N ALA A 53 -16.67 -10.16 4.41
CA ALA A 53 -16.38 -9.79 3.03
C ALA A 53 -17.08 -8.47 2.66
N ARG A 54 -16.46 -7.70 1.77
CA ARG A 54 -17.04 -6.52 1.15
C ARG A 54 -16.54 -6.40 -0.29
N ALA A 55 -17.38 -5.88 -1.17
CA ALA A 55 -16.93 -5.49 -2.51
C ALA A 55 -16.10 -4.20 -2.42
N TYR A 56 -15.19 -3.98 -3.36
CA TYR A 56 -14.48 -2.73 -3.48
C TYR A 56 -14.14 -2.41 -4.94
N VAL A 57 -13.79 -1.15 -5.21
CA VAL A 57 -13.20 -0.70 -6.47
C VAL A 57 -12.10 0.32 -6.19
N ILE A 58 -10.98 0.22 -6.91
CA ILE A 58 -9.90 1.21 -6.88
C ILE A 58 -9.92 1.97 -8.20
N LEU A 59 -10.06 3.29 -8.11
CA LEU A 59 -10.08 4.18 -9.27
C LEU A 59 -8.81 5.02 -9.34
N ASP A 60 -8.35 5.27 -10.57
CA ASP A 60 -7.31 6.27 -10.86
C ASP A 60 -7.90 7.69 -10.91
N ARG A 61 -7.05 8.68 -11.21
CA ARG A 61 -7.46 10.10 -11.26
C ARG A 61 -8.59 10.38 -12.26
N THR A 62 -8.68 9.58 -13.32
CA THR A 62 -9.72 9.71 -14.36
C THR A 62 -11.03 9.04 -13.96
N GLY A 63 -11.02 8.22 -12.90
CA GLY A 63 -12.13 7.38 -12.48
C GLY A 63 -12.16 6.01 -13.15
N ALA A 64 -11.07 5.58 -13.80
CA ALA A 64 -10.94 4.26 -14.40
C ALA A 64 -10.34 3.27 -13.37
N PRO A 65 -10.68 1.96 -13.43
CA PRO A 65 -10.08 0.96 -12.56
C PRO A 65 -8.55 0.93 -12.67
N GLY A 66 -7.86 0.89 -11.53
CA GLY A 66 -6.39 0.89 -11.48
C GLY A 66 -5.74 -0.37 -12.07
N SER A 67 -4.84 -0.19 -13.03
CA SER A 67 -3.98 -1.25 -13.61
C SER A 67 -2.84 -1.64 -12.66
N PRO A 68 -2.40 -2.92 -12.58
CA PRO A 68 -2.80 -4.08 -13.41
C PRO A 68 -3.95 -4.93 -12.84
N TYR A 69 -4.49 -4.58 -11.68
CA TYR A 69 -5.48 -5.41 -10.95
C TYR A 69 -6.93 -5.00 -11.29
N THR A 70 -7.25 -4.90 -12.59
CA THR A 70 -8.57 -4.45 -13.08
C THR A 70 -9.58 -5.56 -13.31
N LEU A 71 -9.13 -6.82 -13.38
CA LEU A 71 -10.00 -7.98 -13.58
C LEU A 71 -10.81 -8.28 -12.31
N PRO A 72 -12.07 -8.74 -12.38
CA PRO A 72 -12.79 -9.18 -11.19
C PRO A 72 -12.01 -10.27 -10.42
N HIS A 73 -11.74 -10.01 -9.15
CA HIS A 73 -10.89 -10.85 -8.32
C HIS A 73 -11.33 -10.85 -6.85
N PHE A 74 -10.77 -11.78 -6.09
CA PHE A 74 -10.92 -11.89 -4.65
C PHE A 74 -9.58 -11.60 -3.99
N ASP A 75 -9.64 -10.80 -2.93
CA ASP A 75 -8.51 -10.47 -2.07
C ASP A 75 -8.80 -11.09 -0.72
N VAL A 76 -7.96 -12.01 -0.29
CA VAL A 76 -8.14 -12.67 1.00
C VAL A 76 -7.21 -12.02 2.01
N HIS A 77 -7.74 -11.15 2.86
CA HIS A 77 -6.94 -10.49 3.89
C HIS A 77 -6.81 -11.33 5.15
N ALA A 78 -5.64 -11.92 5.35
CA ALA A 78 -5.30 -12.64 6.57
C ALA A 78 -4.40 -11.77 7.46
N TYR A 79 -5.01 -11.15 8.48
CA TYR A 79 -4.32 -10.28 9.43
C TYR A 79 -3.68 -11.07 10.58
N MET A 80 -2.51 -10.62 11.03
CA MET A 80 -1.78 -11.11 12.21
C MET A 80 -1.94 -10.17 13.42
N ILE A 81 -2.91 -9.28 13.36
CA ILE A 81 -3.23 -8.25 14.35
C ILE A 81 -4.72 -8.31 14.70
N THR A 82 -5.10 -7.62 15.77
CA THR A 82 -6.50 -7.54 16.19
C THR A 82 -7.33 -6.68 15.23
N GLU A 83 -8.64 -6.91 15.22
CA GLU A 83 -9.56 -6.07 14.44
C GLU A 83 -9.53 -4.61 14.90
N ALA A 84 -9.31 -4.35 16.19
CA ALA A 84 -9.20 -3.00 16.74
C ALA A 84 -7.95 -2.27 16.18
N GLU A 85 -6.80 -2.94 16.13
CA GLU A 85 -5.58 -2.40 15.52
C GLU A 85 -5.78 -2.14 14.03
N ARG A 86 -6.43 -3.08 13.32
CA ARG A 86 -6.78 -2.91 11.90
C ARG A 86 -7.63 -1.66 11.67
N LYS A 87 -8.72 -1.50 12.43
CA LYS A 87 -9.64 -0.36 12.31
C LYS A 87 -9.01 0.97 12.70
N ALA A 88 -7.95 0.97 13.49
CA ALA A 88 -7.20 2.17 13.85
C ALA A 88 -6.30 2.69 12.71
N MET A 89 -6.10 1.94 11.63
CA MET A 89 -5.29 2.34 10.48
C MET A 89 -6.03 3.32 9.56
N VAL A 90 -6.29 4.53 10.05
CA VAL A 90 -7.02 5.58 9.32
C VAL A 90 -6.10 6.66 8.78
N LEU A 91 -6.54 7.36 7.74
CA LEU A 91 -5.92 8.59 7.25
C LEU A 91 -6.54 9.81 7.93
N GLY A 92 -5.78 10.90 8.08
CA GLY A 92 -6.25 12.16 8.67
C GLY A 92 -5.70 12.46 10.07
N ASP A 93 -5.00 11.49 10.68
CA ASP A 93 -4.20 11.68 11.88
C ASP A 93 -2.72 11.56 11.54
N ALA A 94 -1.89 12.53 11.96
CA ALA A 94 -0.49 12.60 11.56
C ALA A 94 0.36 11.48 12.19
N GLN A 95 0.06 11.07 13.42
CA GLN A 95 0.78 9.99 14.10
C GLN A 95 0.45 8.65 13.46
N LEU A 96 -0.82 8.39 13.15
CA LEU A 96 -1.24 7.16 12.48
C LEU A 96 -0.71 7.10 11.04
N ALA A 97 -0.74 8.22 10.31
CA ALA A 97 -0.14 8.29 8.98
C ALA A 97 1.37 7.97 9.01
N ALA A 98 2.10 8.47 10.02
CA ALA A 98 3.52 8.16 10.19
C ALA A 98 3.78 6.66 10.45
N LYS A 99 2.87 5.97 11.14
CA LYS A 99 2.95 4.51 11.33
C LYS A 99 2.65 3.74 10.05
N MET A 100 1.69 4.19 9.25
CA MET A 100 1.33 3.55 7.98
C MET A 100 2.49 3.56 6.97
N VAL A 101 3.33 4.60 6.98
CA VAL A 101 4.49 4.72 6.09
C VAL A 101 5.79 4.13 6.67
N ARG A 102 5.78 3.70 7.93
CA ARG A 102 6.98 3.14 8.58
C ARG A 102 7.24 1.73 8.05
N GLN A 103 8.32 1.60 7.28
CA GLN A 103 8.76 0.33 6.73
C GLN A 103 9.41 -0.57 7.80
N PRO A 104 9.30 -1.90 7.68
CA PRO A 104 10.08 -2.84 8.48
C PRO A 104 11.59 -2.69 8.26
N ALA A 105 12.38 -3.18 9.20
CA ALA A 105 13.82 -3.33 9.01
C ALA A 105 14.11 -4.33 7.87
N ALA A 106 15.25 -4.16 7.19
CA ALA A 106 15.56 -4.89 5.96
C ALA A 106 15.56 -6.42 6.13
N GLU A 107 16.01 -6.92 7.28
CA GLU A 107 16.01 -8.33 7.65
C GLU A 107 14.61 -8.95 7.75
N PHE A 108 13.58 -8.12 7.97
CA PHE A 108 12.18 -8.53 8.04
C PHE A 108 11.44 -8.39 6.70
N ILE A 109 12.07 -7.80 5.69
CA ILE A 109 11.47 -7.64 4.35
C ILE A 109 11.68 -8.93 3.54
N PRO A 110 10.60 -9.55 3.03
CA PRO A 110 10.69 -10.65 2.08
C PRO A 110 11.60 -10.31 0.89
N ALA A 111 12.52 -11.21 0.56
CA ALA A 111 13.53 -10.93 -0.46
C ALA A 111 12.90 -10.50 -1.81
N GLY A 112 13.35 -9.35 -2.33
CA GLY A 112 12.91 -8.81 -3.62
C GLY A 112 11.57 -8.06 -3.60
N TYR A 113 10.88 -7.97 -2.46
CA TYR A 113 9.67 -7.14 -2.33
C TYR A 113 10.02 -5.65 -2.23
N VAL A 114 9.17 -4.81 -2.82
CA VAL A 114 9.28 -3.34 -2.80
C VAL A 114 8.04 -2.70 -2.19
N PRO A 115 8.18 -1.54 -1.51
CA PRO A 115 7.04 -0.83 -0.94
C PRO A 115 6.14 -0.28 -2.04
N GLY A 116 4.84 -0.33 -1.79
CA GLY A 116 3.77 0.13 -2.67
C GLY A 116 2.83 1.10 -1.96
N PRO A 117 1.58 1.22 -2.43
CA PRO A 117 0.62 2.16 -1.87
C PRO A 117 0.23 1.81 -0.44
N VAL A 118 -0.10 2.85 0.33
CA VAL A 118 -0.67 2.74 1.67
C VAL A 118 -2.19 2.78 1.57
N ILE A 119 -2.86 1.78 2.13
CA ILE A 119 -4.33 1.67 2.10
C ILE A 119 -4.85 1.53 3.53
N VAL A 120 -5.90 2.28 3.83
CA VAL A 120 -6.62 2.24 5.11
C VAL A 120 -7.04 0.80 5.45
N GLU A 121 -6.90 0.43 6.72
CA GLU A 121 -7.11 -0.93 7.25
C GLU A 121 -6.15 -2.02 6.74
N MET A 122 -5.25 -1.75 5.79
CA MET A 122 -4.35 -2.76 5.19
C MET A 122 -2.86 -2.44 5.40
N GLY A 123 -2.53 -1.16 5.62
CA GLY A 123 -1.15 -0.71 5.78
C GLY A 123 -0.47 -0.41 4.44
N MET A 124 0.87 -0.38 4.46
CA MET A 124 1.68 -0.29 3.25
C MET A 124 1.71 -1.65 2.55
N HIS A 125 1.25 -1.71 1.31
CA HIS A 125 1.36 -2.91 0.49
C HIS A 125 2.79 -3.11 0.04
N TRP A 126 3.20 -4.37 -0.07
CA TRP A 126 4.49 -4.78 -0.59
C TRP A 126 4.27 -5.72 -1.76
N THR A 127 4.98 -5.44 -2.85
CA THR A 127 4.78 -6.13 -4.12
C THR A 127 6.07 -6.75 -4.62
N ASP A 128 5.99 -7.89 -5.27
CA ASP A 128 7.12 -8.51 -5.96
C ASP A 128 7.18 -7.99 -7.41
N PRO A 129 8.19 -7.21 -7.80
CA PRO A 129 8.33 -6.74 -9.18
C PRO A 129 8.51 -7.88 -10.18
N ALA A 130 8.94 -9.07 -9.74
CA ALA A 130 9.07 -10.25 -10.59
C ALA A 130 7.75 -11.01 -10.78
N ALA A 131 6.64 -10.57 -10.18
CA ALA A 131 5.35 -11.22 -10.33
C ALA A 131 4.91 -11.24 -11.81
N PRO A 132 4.32 -12.35 -12.32
CA PRO A 132 4.05 -12.50 -13.74
C PRO A 132 3.21 -11.36 -14.34
N GLU A 133 2.21 -10.87 -13.61
CA GLU A 133 1.31 -9.81 -14.05
C GLU A 133 1.98 -8.46 -14.21
N ARG A 134 3.14 -8.28 -13.59
CA ARG A 134 4.00 -7.09 -13.72
C ARG A 134 5.02 -7.23 -14.84
N ASN A 135 5.12 -8.42 -15.45
CA ASN A 135 6.07 -8.77 -16.49
C ASN A 135 5.36 -9.24 -17.76
N GLY A 136 4.17 -8.69 -18.03
CA GLY A 136 3.44 -8.89 -19.28
C GLY A 136 2.57 -10.14 -19.35
N GLN A 137 2.49 -10.94 -18.27
CA GLN A 137 1.54 -12.06 -18.20
C GLN A 137 0.17 -11.58 -17.70
N PRO A 138 -0.91 -12.34 -17.96
CA PRO A 138 -2.21 -12.04 -17.38
C PRO A 138 -2.20 -12.15 -15.85
N PHE A 139 -2.96 -11.29 -15.18
CA PHE A 139 -3.25 -11.43 -13.76
C PHE A 139 -4.19 -12.64 -13.54
N THR A 140 -3.70 -13.67 -12.86
CA THR A 140 -4.46 -14.88 -12.50
C THR A 140 -4.53 -15.05 -10.99
N HIS A 141 -3.38 -15.14 -10.34
CA HIS A 141 -3.23 -15.10 -8.89
C HIS A 141 -1.89 -14.45 -8.55
N THR A 142 -1.82 -13.76 -7.41
CA THR A 142 -0.61 -13.08 -6.92
C THR A 142 -0.62 -13.06 -5.40
N PHE A 143 0.47 -12.60 -4.79
CA PHE A 143 0.58 -12.52 -3.34
C PHE A 143 1.25 -11.24 -2.87
N PHE A 144 0.57 -10.56 -1.97
CA PHE A 144 0.98 -9.31 -1.37
C PHE A 144 1.18 -9.49 0.13
N TYR A 145 2.08 -8.67 0.67
CA TYR A 145 2.16 -8.45 2.10
C TYR A 145 1.70 -7.03 2.42
N GLY A 146 1.17 -6.82 3.63
CA GLY A 146 0.90 -5.49 4.17
C GLY A 146 1.66 -5.25 5.47
N SER A 147 2.26 -4.08 5.63
CA SER A 147 2.98 -3.68 6.85
C SER A 147 2.37 -2.48 7.54
N TYR A 148 2.48 -2.44 8.87
CA TYR A 148 2.10 -1.32 9.71
C TYR A 148 3.12 -1.13 10.84
N ASP A 149 3.51 0.12 11.09
CA ASP A 149 4.41 0.52 12.19
C ASP A 149 5.74 -0.28 12.24
N GLY A 150 6.27 -0.64 11.07
CA GLY A 150 7.54 -1.38 10.97
C GLY A 150 7.42 -2.91 11.10
N ALA A 151 6.22 -3.48 11.07
CA ALA A 151 6.02 -4.93 11.06
C ALA A 151 5.06 -5.37 9.95
N PHE A 152 5.26 -6.57 9.40
CA PHE A 152 4.27 -7.19 8.53
C PHE A 152 3.08 -7.68 9.36
N VAL A 153 1.87 -7.30 8.93
CA VAL A 153 0.61 -7.54 9.64
C VAL A 153 -0.46 -8.19 8.78
N LEU A 154 -0.25 -8.27 7.46
CA LEU A 154 -1.21 -8.75 6.48
C LEU A 154 -0.53 -9.68 5.47
N ASN A 155 -1.16 -10.83 5.23
CA ASN A 155 -0.91 -11.71 4.10
C ASN A 155 -2.11 -11.65 3.16
N GLU A 156 -1.87 -11.45 1.87
CA GLU A 156 -2.92 -11.21 0.88
C GLU A 156 -2.68 -12.00 -0.40
N PRO A 157 -3.18 -13.25 -0.50
CA PRO A 157 -3.37 -13.87 -1.79
C PRO A 157 -4.56 -13.22 -2.52
N MET A 158 -4.32 -12.82 -3.77
CA MET A 158 -5.36 -12.34 -4.67
C MET A 158 -5.54 -13.34 -5.81
N VAL A 159 -6.77 -13.55 -6.27
CA VAL A 159 -7.06 -14.47 -7.37
C VAL A 159 -8.22 -13.96 -8.22
N THR A 160 -8.07 -14.01 -9.54
CA THR A 160 -9.13 -13.62 -10.45
C THR A 160 -10.26 -14.64 -10.46
N LYS A 161 -11.49 -14.14 -10.58
CA LYS A 161 -12.68 -14.97 -10.77
C LYS A 161 -12.53 -15.89 -11.99
N ALA A 162 -11.98 -15.36 -13.08
CA ALA A 162 -11.75 -16.12 -14.31
C ALA A 162 -10.83 -17.33 -14.09
N PHE A 163 -9.76 -17.18 -13.30
CA PHE A 163 -8.89 -18.30 -12.95
C PHE A 163 -9.64 -19.36 -12.13
N LEU A 164 -10.42 -18.94 -11.12
CA LEU A 164 -11.22 -19.87 -10.31
C LEU A 164 -12.25 -20.64 -11.15
N GLU A 165 -12.92 -19.99 -12.11
CA GLU A 165 -13.95 -20.63 -12.95
C GLU A 165 -13.40 -21.75 -13.84
N THR A 166 -12.09 -21.81 -14.08
CA THR A 166 -11.44 -22.97 -14.73
C THR A 166 -11.43 -24.23 -13.86
N LYS A 167 -11.79 -24.11 -12.58
CA LYS A 167 -11.72 -25.16 -11.56
C LYS A 167 -10.33 -25.79 -11.51
N PRO A 168 -9.28 -24.97 -11.27
CA PRO A 168 -7.91 -25.46 -11.34
C PRO A 168 -7.68 -26.53 -10.27
N ALA A 169 -6.85 -27.52 -10.60
CA ALA A 169 -6.24 -28.34 -9.56
C ALA A 169 -5.46 -27.46 -8.58
N ALA A 170 -5.17 -27.98 -7.38
CA ALA A 170 -4.47 -27.20 -6.36
C ALA A 170 -3.10 -26.71 -6.86
N VAL A 171 -2.97 -25.39 -7.00
CA VAL A 171 -1.72 -24.70 -7.30
C VAL A 171 -1.11 -24.23 -5.98
N VAL A 172 0.04 -24.79 -5.62
CA VAL A 172 0.81 -24.39 -4.43
C VAL A 172 1.93 -23.46 -4.87
N THR A 173 1.89 -22.21 -4.40
CA THR A 173 2.89 -21.20 -4.74
C THR A 173 3.77 -20.91 -3.52
N PRO A 174 5.08 -21.18 -3.58
CA PRO A 174 6.00 -20.79 -2.52
C PRO A 174 6.05 -19.28 -2.33
N LEU A 175 6.09 -18.83 -1.09
CA LEU A 175 6.28 -17.41 -0.76
C LEU A 175 7.77 -17.09 -0.70
N LYS A 176 8.15 -15.90 -1.16
CA LYS A 176 9.46 -15.33 -0.78
C LYS A 176 9.35 -14.94 0.69
N LEU A 177 10.28 -15.43 1.50
CA LEU A 177 10.28 -15.27 2.95
C LEU A 177 11.31 -14.23 3.39
N PRO A 178 11.10 -13.55 4.52
CA PRO A 178 12.11 -12.68 5.09
C PRO A 178 13.26 -13.52 5.71
N ALA A 179 14.41 -12.88 5.93
CA ALA A 179 15.54 -13.52 6.58
C ALA A 179 15.25 -13.79 8.07
N GLN A 180 14.46 -12.91 8.69
CA GLN A 180 13.99 -13.02 10.07
C GLN A 180 12.51 -12.62 10.16
N TYR A 181 11.84 -13.02 11.24
CA TYR A 181 10.45 -12.66 11.49
C TYR A 181 10.37 -11.68 12.66
N SER A 182 9.68 -10.56 12.44
CA SER A 182 9.44 -9.55 13.48
C SER A 182 8.33 -9.95 14.47
N VAL A 183 7.51 -10.95 14.12
CA VAL A 183 6.39 -11.43 14.92
C VAL A 183 6.50 -12.95 15.05
N ARG A 184 6.42 -13.44 16.30
CA ARG A 184 6.40 -14.87 16.59
C ARG A 184 5.06 -15.50 16.25
N GLY A 185 5.08 -16.76 15.87
CA GLY A 185 3.88 -17.55 15.61
C GLY A 185 3.93 -18.34 14.30
N TYR A 186 2.77 -18.79 13.85
CA TYR A 186 2.66 -19.57 12.61
C TYR A 186 2.71 -18.65 11.39
N GLN A 187 3.79 -18.78 10.63
CA GLN A 187 4.05 -18.01 9.41
C GLN A 187 3.89 -18.90 8.18
N PRO A 188 3.15 -18.48 7.14
CA PRO A 188 3.00 -19.27 5.92
C PRO A 188 4.31 -19.33 5.14
N THR A 189 4.60 -20.49 4.55
CA THR A 189 5.69 -20.64 3.57
C THR A 189 5.18 -20.71 2.13
N SER A 190 3.87 -20.88 1.95
CA SER A 190 3.21 -20.95 0.65
C SER A 190 1.77 -20.46 0.75
N TYR A 191 1.13 -20.25 -0.39
CA TYR A 191 -0.34 -20.19 -0.48
C TYR A 191 -0.84 -21.16 -1.55
N THR A 192 -2.10 -21.52 -1.46
CA THR A 192 -2.74 -22.50 -2.34
C THR A 192 -4.03 -21.94 -2.90
N VAL A 193 -4.23 -22.13 -4.21
CA VAL A 193 -5.47 -21.82 -4.91
C VAL A 193 -5.92 -23.06 -5.67
N GLY A 194 -7.18 -23.47 -5.54
CA GLY A 194 -7.68 -24.65 -6.26
C GLY A 194 -9.17 -24.89 -6.07
N TYR A 195 -9.72 -25.83 -6.84
CA TYR A 195 -11.07 -26.35 -6.69
C TYR A 195 -11.03 -27.78 -6.15
N ASP A 196 -11.77 -28.05 -5.07
CA ASP A 196 -12.03 -29.40 -4.57
C ASP A 196 -13.34 -29.89 -5.17
N ALA A 197 -13.26 -30.87 -6.07
CA ALA A 197 -14.44 -31.44 -6.73
C ALA A 197 -15.31 -32.31 -5.80
N ALA A 198 -14.74 -32.93 -4.77
CA ALA A 198 -15.47 -33.75 -3.82
C ALA A 198 -16.28 -32.88 -2.86
N ALA A 199 -15.66 -31.82 -2.33
CA ALA A 199 -16.32 -30.84 -1.46
C ALA A 199 -17.18 -29.83 -2.25
N LYS A 200 -16.94 -29.69 -3.56
CA LYS A 200 -17.53 -28.67 -4.45
C LYS A 200 -17.20 -27.23 -4.02
N GLU A 201 -15.97 -27.01 -3.58
CA GLU A 201 -15.53 -25.74 -3.00
C GLU A 201 -14.26 -25.20 -3.69
N TYR A 202 -14.16 -23.87 -3.79
CA TYR A 202 -12.90 -23.21 -4.09
C TYR A 202 -12.12 -22.98 -2.81
N ARG A 203 -10.81 -23.28 -2.83
CA ARG A 203 -9.90 -23.06 -1.70
C ARG A 203 -8.87 -22.01 -2.09
N ILE A 204 -8.77 -20.98 -1.25
CA ILE A 204 -7.70 -19.99 -1.23
C ILE A 204 -7.17 -20.03 0.19
N ALA A 205 -5.95 -20.51 0.39
CA ALA A 205 -5.44 -20.79 1.72
C ALA A 205 -3.97 -20.41 1.85
N LEU A 206 -3.61 -19.84 3.01
CA LEU A 206 -2.23 -19.84 3.48
C LEU A 206 -1.86 -21.27 3.87
N SER A 207 -0.70 -21.75 3.44
CA SER A 207 -0.27 -23.13 3.62
C SER A 207 1.20 -23.23 4.03
N GLY A 208 1.61 -24.43 4.49
CA GLY A 208 2.96 -24.65 4.99
C GLY A 208 3.28 -23.81 6.23
N LEU A 209 2.34 -23.68 7.16
CA LEU A 209 2.53 -22.88 8.37
C LEU A 209 3.69 -23.44 9.21
N VAL A 210 4.66 -22.59 9.53
CA VAL A 210 5.81 -22.92 10.38
C VAL A 210 5.88 -21.97 11.57
N GLU A 211 6.19 -22.50 12.74
CA GLU A 211 6.42 -21.68 13.93
C GLU A 211 7.78 -20.96 13.82
N ARG A 212 7.76 -19.64 14.05
CA ARG A 212 8.92 -18.73 13.96
C ARG A 212 9.02 -17.83 15.18
#